data_AF-A0A4V5MRR2-F1
#
_entry.id   AF-A0A4V5MRR2-F1
#
_cell.length_a   1.000
_cell.length_b   1.000
_cell.length_c   1.000
_cell.angle_alpha   90.00
_cell.angle_beta   90.00
_cell.angle_gamma   90.00
#
_symmetry.space_group_name_H-M   'P 1'
#
loop_
_entity.id
_entity.type
_entity.pdbx_description
1 polymer ?
#
loop_
_entity_poly.entity_id
_entity_poly.type
_entity_poly.pdbx_seq_one_letter_code
_entity_poly.pdbx_strand_id
1 'polypeptide(L)'
;MPPAHAVTSYPLHIQSFHPNLRAVEKEWDTEQLDGPYLDFVLACLTDAFDKVVLAHDAALKPAFVIVRPLGLIWDPRHNPEQAKLAVKCIAGCECEEHDLDIKALRNLVRSRMGPVCSIPAYEH
;
A
#
# COMPACT_ATOMS: atom_id res chain seq x y z
N MET A 1 -7.12 8.47 16.96
CA MET A 1 -5.70 8.22 16.63
C MET A 1 -5.35 9.08 15.44
N PRO A 2 -4.17 9.72 15.37
CA PRO A 2 -3.79 10.47 14.18
C PRO A 2 -3.61 9.49 13.01
N PRO A 3 -3.91 9.89 11.76
CA PRO A 3 -3.70 9.03 10.61
C PRO A 3 -2.21 8.68 10.49
N ALA A 4 -1.91 7.43 10.15
CA ALA A 4 -0.57 7.05 9.72
C ALA A 4 -0.21 7.94 8.51
N HIS A 5 0.71 8.89 8.70
CA HIS A 5 1.12 9.76 7.61
C HIS A 5 1.89 8.90 6.61
N ALA A 6 1.28 8.63 5.45
CA ALA A 6 1.96 8.03 4.32
C ALA A 6 3.13 8.94 3.93
N VAL A 7 4.35 8.47 4.12
CA VAL A 7 5.53 9.24 3.72
C VAL A 7 5.99 8.70 2.39
N THR A 8 5.71 9.45 1.34
CA THR A 8 6.35 9.33 0.03
C THR A 8 7.73 9.95 0.10
N SER A 9 8.61 9.35 0.89
CA SER A 9 9.97 9.86 1.00
C SER A 9 10.66 9.66 -0.33
N TYR A 10 10.96 10.77 -1.01
CA TYR A 10 11.92 10.86 -2.08
C TYR A 10 13.24 10.22 -1.63
N PRO A 11 13.71 9.14 -2.27
CA PRO A 11 15.09 8.72 -2.07
C PRO A 11 16.00 9.85 -2.58
N LEU A 12 16.93 10.32 -1.74
CA LEU A 12 17.87 11.41 -2.05
C LEU A 12 18.62 11.24 -3.39
N HIS A 13 18.81 10.00 -3.86
CA HIS A 13 19.45 9.70 -5.14
C HIS A 13 18.61 10.03 -6.39
N ILE A 14 17.29 10.24 -6.26
CA ILE A 14 16.41 10.49 -7.42
C ILE A 14 16.48 11.95 -7.90
N GLN A 15 16.80 12.91 -7.02
CA GLN A 15 16.89 14.33 -7.37
C GLN A 15 17.95 14.62 -8.44
N SER A 16 19.05 13.86 -8.48
CA SER A 16 20.10 14.02 -9.49
C SER A 16 19.77 13.41 -10.85
N PHE A 17 18.85 12.44 -10.91
CA PHE A 17 18.46 11.77 -12.17
C PHE A 17 17.12 12.24 -12.73
N HIS A 18 16.20 12.73 -11.89
CA HIS A 18 14.87 13.20 -12.29
C HIS A 18 14.59 14.61 -11.72
N PRO A 19 15.20 15.68 -12.27
CA PRO A 19 15.13 17.03 -11.71
C PRO A 19 13.72 17.66 -11.74
N ASN A 20 12.82 17.16 -12.58
CA ASN A 20 11.43 17.63 -12.68
C ASN A 20 10.42 16.73 -11.97
N LEU A 21 10.88 15.71 -11.23
CA LEU A 21 9.96 14.75 -10.62
C LEU A 21 9.12 15.38 -9.52
N ARG A 22 7.80 15.24 -9.62
CA ARG A 22 6.83 15.73 -8.63
C ARG A 22 6.05 14.56 -8.06
N ALA A 23 5.87 14.57 -6.75
CA ALA A 23 4.91 13.70 -6.09
C ALA A 23 3.52 14.28 -6.32
N VAL A 24 2.62 13.45 -6.83
CA VAL A 24 1.22 13.80 -7.08
C VAL A 24 0.34 12.75 -6.42
N GLU A 25 -0.89 13.12 -6.06
CA GLU A 25 -1.91 12.14 -5.73
C GLU A 25 -2.69 11.79 -7.00
N LYS A 26 -2.80 10.50 -7.27
CA LYS A 26 -3.55 9.99 -8.43
C LYS A 26 -4.68 9.10 -7.95
N GLU A 27 -5.82 9.23 -8.61
CA GLU A 27 -6.98 8.37 -8.37
C GLU A 27 -6.79 7.02 -9.08
N TRP A 28 -7.10 5.95 -8.35
CA TRP A 28 -7.07 4.57 -8.82
C TRP A 28 -8.40 3.89 -8.56
N ASP A 29 -8.88 3.13 -9.55
CA ASP A 29 -9.99 2.21 -9.39
C ASP A 29 -9.57 1.04 -8.48
N THR A 30 -10.29 0.89 -7.37
CA THR A 30 -10.03 -0.16 -6.36
C THR A 30 -10.15 -1.58 -6.93
N GLU A 31 -10.93 -1.81 -7.98
CA GLU A 31 -11.04 -3.12 -8.63
C GLU A 31 -9.81 -3.47 -9.48
N GLN A 32 -9.06 -2.45 -9.89
CA GLN A 32 -7.87 -2.57 -10.73
C GLN A 32 -6.56 -2.49 -9.93
N LEU A 33 -6.64 -2.26 -8.62
CA LEU A 33 -5.46 -2.24 -7.75
C LEU A 33 -4.78 -3.59 -7.75
N ASP A 34 -3.52 -3.60 -8.15
CA ASP A 34 -2.68 -4.79 -8.12
C ASP A 34 -1.26 -4.43 -7.73
N GLY A 35 -0.44 -5.45 -7.54
CA GLY A 35 0.96 -5.21 -7.26
C GLY A 35 1.18 -4.50 -5.92
N PRO A 36 2.29 -3.77 -5.82
CA PRO A 36 2.62 -2.99 -4.62
C PRO A 36 1.63 -1.87 -4.30
N TYR A 37 0.77 -1.45 -5.26
CA TYR A 37 -0.28 -0.47 -4.98
C TYR A 37 -1.38 -1.08 -4.10
N LEU A 38 -1.80 -2.32 -4.38
CA LEU A 38 -2.75 -3.01 -3.51
C LEU A 38 -2.17 -3.22 -2.11
N ASP A 39 -0.92 -3.66 -2.02
CA ASP A 39 -0.22 -3.86 -0.74
C ASP A 39 -0.13 -2.57 0.06
N PHE A 40 0.12 -1.44 -0.62
CA PHE A 40 0.27 -0.14 0.01
C PHE A 40 -1.04 0.35 0.61
N VAL A 41 -2.15 0.22 -0.14
CA VAL A 41 -3.47 0.60 0.38
C VAL A 41 -3.86 -0.27 1.56
N LEU A 42 -3.62 -1.58 1.48
CA LEU A 42 -3.83 -2.48 2.61
C LEU A 42 -3.00 -2.07 3.83
N ALA A 43 -1.73 -1.70 3.66
CA ALA A 43 -0.89 -1.20 4.74
C ALA A 43 -1.43 0.10 5.34
N CYS A 44 -1.85 1.06 4.52
CA CYS A 44 -2.43 2.32 4.98
C CYS A 44 -3.74 2.14 5.76
N LEU A 45 -4.56 1.14 5.37
CA LEU A 45 -5.78 0.78 6.09
C LEU A 45 -5.51 -0.06 7.35
N THR A 46 -4.34 -0.69 7.42
CA THR A 46 -3.89 -1.43 8.61
C THR A 46 -3.35 -0.42 9.62
N ASP A 47 -4.19 -0.07 10.59
CA ASP A 47 -3.91 0.90 11.66
C ASP A 47 -2.80 0.48 12.64
N ALA A 48 -2.20 -0.70 12.45
CA ALA A 48 -1.08 -1.20 13.23
C ALA A 48 0.28 -0.59 12.86
N PHE A 49 0.36 0.20 11.77
CA PHE A 49 1.64 0.74 11.28
C PHE A 49 1.77 2.24 11.52
N ASP A 50 2.87 2.63 12.18
CA ASP A 50 3.18 4.04 12.44
C ASP A 50 3.60 4.78 11.15
N LYS A 51 4.19 4.04 10.21
CA LYS A 51 4.68 4.57 8.94
C LYS A 51 4.58 3.52 7.85
N VAL A 52 4.04 3.94 6.70
CA VAL A 52 3.96 3.15 5.47
C VAL A 52 4.72 3.88 4.37
N VAL A 53 5.56 3.15 3.64
CA VAL A 53 6.38 3.67 2.54
C VAL A 53 6.19 2.80 1.31
N LEU A 54 5.77 3.42 0.19
CA LEU A 54 5.78 2.79 -1.13
C LEU A 54 7.15 2.98 -1.78
N ALA A 55 7.96 1.92 -1.79
CA ALA A 55 9.27 1.95 -2.44
C ALA A 55 9.12 1.79 -3.95
N HIS A 56 9.95 2.52 -4.70
CA HIS A 56 9.97 2.51 -6.16
C HIS A 56 11.35 2.10 -6.66
N ASP A 57 11.40 1.46 -7.83
CA ASP A 57 12.64 1.12 -8.51
C ASP A 57 13.28 2.34 -9.21
N ALA A 58 14.42 2.13 -9.88
CA ALA A 58 15.12 3.18 -10.63
C ALA A 58 14.31 3.74 -11.81
N ALA A 59 13.29 3.02 -12.28
CA ALA A 59 12.36 3.45 -13.31
C ALA A 59 11.09 4.11 -12.73
N LEU A 60 11.09 4.41 -11.42
CA LEU A 60 9.96 5.00 -10.68
C LEU A 60 8.70 4.14 -10.70
N LYS A 61 8.83 2.82 -10.90
CA LYS A 61 7.72 1.89 -10.75
C LYS A 61 7.64 1.41 -9.31
N PRO A 62 6.45 1.30 -8.72
CA PRO A 62 6.30 0.70 -7.40
C PRO A 62 6.89 -0.70 -7.36
N ALA A 63 7.69 -0.99 -6.36
CA ALA A 63 8.40 -2.26 -6.22
C ALA A 63 7.92 -3.05 -5.01
N PHE A 64 7.85 -2.44 -3.83
CA PHE A 64 7.42 -3.08 -2.59
C PHE A 64 7.01 -2.05 -1.54
N VAL A 65 6.39 -2.51 -0.45
CA VAL A 65 5.94 -1.68 0.66
C VAL A 65 6.78 -1.96 1.90
N ILE A 66 7.18 -0.90 2.61
CA ILE A 66 7.89 -1.01 3.89
C ILE A 66 7.01 -0.42 4.99
N VAL A 67 6.85 -1.15 6.09
CA VAL A 67 6.05 -0.74 7.25
C VAL A 67 6.88 -0.62 8.52
N ARG A 68 6.54 0.32 9.43
CA ARG A 68 7.15 0.49 10.76
C ARG A 68 6.13 0.27 11.89
N PRO A 69 6.56 -0.19 13.09
CA PRO A 69 7.94 -0.28 13.59
C PRO A 69 8.76 -1.48 13.11
N LEU A 70 8.14 -2.46 12.46
CA LEU A 70 8.78 -3.74 12.15
C LEU A 70 9.93 -3.63 11.12
N GLY A 71 9.93 -2.60 10.27
CA GLY A 71 10.92 -2.44 9.20
C GLY A 71 10.83 -3.54 8.13
N LEU A 72 9.71 -4.24 8.09
CA LEU A 72 9.49 -5.40 7.23
C LEU A 72 8.96 -5.00 5.87
N ILE A 73 9.24 -5.86 4.89
CA ILE A 73 8.55 -5.84 3.60
C ILE A 73 7.12 -6.34 3.81
N TRP A 74 6.16 -5.52 3.41
CA TRP A 74 4.74 -5.81 3.43
C TRP A 74 4.30 -6.26 2.03
N ASP A 75 3.87 -7.51 1.92
CA ASP A 75 3.46 -8.21 0.70
C ASP A 75 2.36 -9.25 1.03
N PRO A 76 1.17 -8.79 1.49
CA PRO A 76 0.05 -9.67 1.84
C PRO A 76 -0.47 -10.49 0.66
N ARG A 77 -0.20 -10.10 -0.59
CA ARG A 77 -0.56 -10.90 -1.78
C ARG A 77 0.16 -12.24 -1.86
N HIS A 78 1.36 -12.34 -1.28
CA HIS A 78 2.17 -13.55 -1.30
C HIS A 78 2.48 -14.09 0.11
N ASN A 79 2.04 -13.40 1.16
CA ASN A 79 2.23 -13.81 2.55
C ASN A 79 0.87 -13.92 3.29
N PRO A 80 0.34 -15.15 3.49
CA PRO A 80 -0.95 -15.37 4.13
C PRO A 80 -1.08 -14.77 5.53
N GLU A 81 0.00 -14.77 6.33
CA GLU A 81 -0.03 -14.21 7.68
C GLU A 81 -0.21 -12.69 7.66
N GLN A 82 0.40 -12.01 6.68
CA GLN A 82 0.19 -10.58 6.48
C GLN A 82 -1.21 -10.28 5.94
N ALA A 83 -1.74 -11.11 5.04
CA ALA A 83 -3.11 -11.00 4.56
C ALA A 83 -4.13 -11.12 5.72
N LYS A 84 -3.96 -12.12 6.60
CA LYS A 84 -4.79 -12.30 7.80
C LYS A 84 -4.72 -11.08 8.71
N LEU A 85 -3.51 -10.56 8.94
CA LEU A 85 -3.34 -9.35 9.76
C LEU A 85 -4.10 -8.17 9.16
N ALA A 86 -3.99 -7.97 7.84
CA ALA A 86 -4.72 -6.92 7.13
C ALA A 86 -6.23 -7.09 7.31
N VAL A 87 -6.77 -8.29 7.07
CA VAL A 87 -8.21 -8.55 7.21
C VAL A 87 -8.68 -8.35 8.65
N LYS A 88 -7.92 -8.85 9.63
CA LYS A 88 -8.25 -8.69 11.05
C LYS A 88 -8.30 -7.22 11.46
N CYS A 89 -7.31 -6.42 11.08
CA CYS A 89 -7.27 -4.99 11.39
C CYS A 89 -8.36 -4.22 10.63
N ILE A 90 -8.57 -4.53 9.36
CA ILE A 90 -9.44 -3.76 8.48
C ILE A 90 -10.91 -4.15 8.65
N ALA A 91 -11.25 -5.44 8.66
CA ALA A 91 -12.63 -5.92 8.77
C ALA A 91 -13.06 -6.20 10.22
N GLY A 92 -12.12 -6.38 11.15
CA GLY A 92 -12.41 -6.70 12.55
C GLY A 92 -12.83 -8.16 12.78
N CYS A 93 -12.62 -9.05 11.81
CA CYS A 93 -12.98 -10.46 11.87
C CYS A 93 -11.76 -11.37 11.64
N GLU A 94 -11.82 -12.60 12.15
CA GLU A 94 -10.85 -13.63 11.81
C GLU A 94 -11.27 -14.31 10.49
N CYS A 95 -10.33 -14.46 9.56
CA CYS A 95 -10.53 -15.13 8.28
C CYS A 95 -9.60 -16.34 8.16
N GLU A 96 -10.11 -17.42 7.58
CA GLU A 96 -9.36 -18.63 7.27
C GLU A 96 -8.45 -18.42 6.05
N GLU A 97 -7.32 -19.13 5.97
CA GLU A 97 -6.31 -18.98 4.90
C GLU A 97 -6.86 -19.16 3.49
N HIS A 98 -7.88 -20.01 3.33
CA HIS A 98 -8.42 -20.42 2.04
C HIS A 98 -9.32 -19.35 1.40
N ASP A 99 -9.64 -18.29 2.13
CA ASP A 99 -10.54 -17.21 1.69
C ASP A 99 -9.79 -15.94 1.22
N LEU A 100 -8.46 -15.93 1.30
CA LEU A 100 -7.64 -14.74 1.08
C LEU A 100 -6.92 -14.77 -0.26
N ASP A 101 -7.67 -14.62 -1.35
CA ASP A 101 -7.11 -14.35 -2.68
C ASP A 101 -6.97 -12.84 -2.97
N ILE A 102 -6.30 -12.48 -4.07
CA ILE A 102 -6.12 -11.08 -4.49
C ILE A 102 -7.48 -10.38 -4.65
N LYS A 103 -8.51 -11.09 -5.10
CA LYS A 103 -9.85 -10.54 -5.31
C LYS A 103 -10.51 -10.19 -3.98
N ALA A 104 -10.38 -11.04 -2.97
CA ALA A 104 -10.85 -10.80 -1.61
C ALA A 104 -10.17 -9.56 -1.00
N LEU A 105 -8.85 -9.43 -1.20
CA LEU A 105 -8.10 -8.25 -0.75
C LEU A 105 -8.56 -6.95 -1.43
N ARG A 106 -8.83 -6.98 -2.75
CA ARG A 106 -9.41 -5.82 -3.46
C ARG A 106 -10.80 -5.46 -2.95
N ASN A 107 -11.64 -6.47 -2.74
CA ASN A 107 -12.99 -6.27 -2.18
C ASN A 107 -12.93 -5.66 -0.78
N LEU A 108 -11.97 -6.09 0.04
CA LEU A 108 -11.72 -5.49 1.35
C LEU A 108 -11.37 -4.01 1.23
N VAL A 109 -10.42 -3.65 0.36
CA VAL A 109 -10.06 -2.25 0.09
C VAL A 109 -11.28 -1.45 -0.38
N ARG A 110 -12.01 -1.96 -1.38
CA ARG A 110 -13.20 -1.29 -1.92
C ARG A 110 -14.28 -1.09 -0.86
N SER A 111 -14.48 -2.07 0.02
CA SER A 111 -15.47 -1.97 1.11
C SER A 111 -15.15 -0.83 2.09
N ARG A 112 -13.87 -0.47 2.24
CA ARG A 112 -13.43 0.60 3.16
C ARG A 112 -13.26 1.96 2.50
N MET A 113 -12.76 2.01 1.27
CA MET A 113 -12.45 3.26 0.58
C MET A 113 -13.49 3.68 -0.46
N GLY A 114 -14.39 2.78 -0.86
CA GLY A 114 -15.29 2.98 -1.98
C GLY A 114 -14.64 2.58 -3.32
N PRO A 115 -15.22 2.98 -4.46
CA PRO A 115 -14.76 2.52 -5.78
C PRO A 115 -13.41 3.11 -6.20
N VAL A 116 -13.02 4.25 -5.66
CA VAL A 116 -11.81 4.99 -6.02
C VAL A 116 -10.99 5.29 -4.77
N CYS A 117 -9.67 5.21 -4.88
CA CYS A 117 -8.74 5.65 -3.84
C CYS A 117 -7.66 6.56 -4.41
N SER A 118 -7.14 7.47 -3.59
CA SER A 118 -6.00 8.32 -3.96
C SER A 118 -4.72 7.68 -3.46
N ILE A 119 -3.78 7.43 -4.37
CA ILE A 119 -2.48 6.85 -4.07
C ILE A 119 -1.40 7.82 -4.55
N PRO A 120 -0.36 8.06 -3.74
CA PRO A 120 0.77 8.84 -4.20
C PRO A 120 1.50 8.19 -5.38
N ALA A 121 1.81 8.98 -6.38
CA ALA A 121 2.56 8.60 -7.57
C ALA A 121 3.61 9.67 -7.91
N TYR A 122 4.46 9.38 -8.88
CA TYR A 122 5.43 10.32 -9.41
C TYR A 122 5.15 10.64 -10.87
N GLU A 123 5.24 11.94 -11.21
CA GLU A 123 5.08 12.45 -12.57
C GLU A 123 6.23 13.40 -12.93
N HIS A 124 6.49 13.51 -14.23
CA HIS A 124 7.56 14.32 -14.84
C HIS A 124 7.06 15.69 -15.31
#